data_AF-A0A0V1DP89-F1
#
_entry.id   AF-A0A0V1DP89-F1
#
_cell.length_a   1.000
_cell.length_b   1.000
_cell.length_c   1.000
_cell.angle_alpha   90.00
_cell.angle_beta   90.00
_cell.angle_gamma   90.00
#
_symmetry.space_group_name_H-M   'P 1'
#
loop_
_entity.id
_entity.type
_entity.pdbx_description
1 polymer ?
#
loop_
_entity_poly.entity_id
_entity_poly.type
_entity_poly.pdbx_seq_one_letter_code
_entity_poly.pdbx_strand_id
1 'polypeptide(L)' 'MIIYRNPNLVKKEAGEWKFQSMTVAERKSRVMGEASHETCFNISDVISAPSIRCIAAAQSFIK' A
#
# COMPACT_ATOMS: atom_id res chain seq x y z
N MET A 1 -3.98 -7.93 15.15
CA MET A 1 -3.43 -6.73 14.50
C MET A 1 -2.25 -7.16 13.62
N ILE A 2 -2.43 -7.19 12.30
CA ILE A 2 -1.35 -7.50 11.35
C ILE A 2 -0.66 -6.18 11.00
N ILE A 3 0.60 -6.00 11.41
CA ILE A 3 1.39 -4.80 11.12
C ILE A 3 2.25 -5.09 9.89
N TYR A 4 1.84 -4.58 8.73
CA TYR A 4 2.67 -4.62 7.53
C TYR A 4 3.54 -3.37 7.44
N ARG A 5 4.86 -3.52 7.62
CA ARG A 5 5.82 -2.42 7.42
C ARG A 5 6.30 -2.43 5.97
N ASN A 6 6.12 -1.32 5.25
CA ASN A 6 6.71 -1.15 3.92
C ASN A 6 8.24 -1.05 4.02
N PRO A 7 9.01 -2.02 3.49
CA PRO A 7 10.48 -2.02 3.61
C PRO A 7 11.17 -0.95 2.74
N ASN A 8 10.43 -0.28 1.84
CA ASN A 8 10.98 0.73 0.93
C ASN A 8 10.95 2.15 1.52
N LEU A 9 10.37 2.36 2.72
CA LEU A 9 10.41 3.66 3.40
C LEU A 9 11.79 3.99 4.00
N VAL A 10 12.75 3.07 3.93
CA VAL A 10 14.15 3.28 4.36
C VAL A 10 15.04 3.83 3.24
N LYS A 11 14.60 3.80 1.98
CA LYS A 11 15.36 4.34 0.85
C LYS A 11 14.57 5.46 0.17
N LYS A 12 14.87 6.70 0.57
CA LYS A 12 14.64 7.86 -0.30
C LYS A 12 15.48 7.64 -1.56
N GLU A 13 14.83 7.36 -2.69
CA GLU A 13 15.40 7.72 -3.98
C GLU A 13 14.47 8.73 -4.63
N ALA A 14 15.06 9.88 -4.89
CA ALA A 14 14.49 10.96 -5.68
C ALA A 14 14.24 10.43 -7.09
N GLY A 15 12.99 10.50 -7.54
CA GLY A 15 12.61 10.11 -8.89
C GLY A 15 11.27 10.75 -9.21
N GLU A 16 11.29 11.62 -10.20
CA GLU A 16 10.20 12.49 -10.66
C GLU A 16 8.83 11.84 -10.82
N TRP A 17 7.82 12.69 -10.62
CA TRP A 17 6.41 12.46 -10.91
C TRP A 17 6.18 11.74 -12.25
N LYS A 18 5.53 10.58 -12.19
CA LYS A 18 4.63 10.13 -13.25
C LYS A 18 3.25 9.86 -12.68
N PHE A 19 2.37 10.85 -12.84
CA PHE A 19 0.96 10.86 -12.43
C PHE A 19 0.05 9.96 -13.30
N GLN A 20 0.58 8.88 -13.89
CA GLN A 20 -0.19 8.00 -14.80
C GLN A 20 -0.01 6.49 -14.56
N SER A 21 0.88 6.06 -13.67
CA SER A 21 1.09 4.64 -13.38
C SER A 21 1.21 4.42 -11.89
N MET A 22 0.57 3.35 -11.39
CA MET A 22 0.62 2.98 -9.98
C MET A 22 2.07 2.91 -9.49
N THR A 23 2.34 3.53 -8.35
CA THR A 23 3.66 3.44 -7.72
C THR A 23 3.95 1.98 -7.34
N VAL A 24 5.24 1.63 -7.19
CA VAL A 24 5.62 0.29 -6.74
C VAL A 24 4.98 -0.06 -5.38
N ALA A 25 4.81 0.94 -4.50
CA ALA A 25 4.16 0.77 -3.22
C ALA A 25 2.68 0.41 -3.38
N GLU A 26 1.94 1.12 -4.23
CA GLU A 26 0.54 0.83 -4.54
C GLU A 26 0.38 -0.57 -5.15
N ARG A 27 1.26 -0.98 -6.08
CA ARG A 27 1.21 -2.32 -6.69
C ARG A 27 1.37 -3.42 -5.66
N LYS A 28 2.37 -3.28 -4.78
CA LYS A 28 2.58 -4.24 -3.68
C LYS A 28 1.39 -4.27 -2.73
N SER A 29 0.85 -3.10 -2.42
CA SER A 29 -0.34 -2.98 -1.59
C SER A 29 -1.53 -3.76 -2.15
N ARG A 30 -1.79 -3.61 -3.45
CA ARG A 30 -2.86 -4.31 -4.15
C ARG A 30 -2.70 -5.83 -4.11
N VAL A 31 -1.52 -6.34 -4.44
CA VAL A 31 -1.25 -7.79 -4.39
C VAL A 31 -1.49 -8.36 -2.99
N MET A 32 -1.16 -7.60 -1.94
CA MET A 32 -1.44 -8.02 -0.57
C MET A 32 -2.92 -7.95 -0.22
N GLY A 33 -3.65 -6.96 -0.73
CA GLY A 33 -5.10 -6.86 -0.59
C GLY A 33 -5.78 -8.08 -1.19
N GLU A 34 -5.44 -8.40 -2.44
CA GLU A 34 -5.92 -9.57 -3.17
C GLU A 34 -5.63 -10.87 -2.40
N ALA A 35 -4.39 -11.07 -1.95
CA ALA A 35 -4.02 -12.24 -1.14
C ALA A 35 -4.76 -12.30 0.21
N SER A 36 -5.04 -11.16 0.83
CA SER A 36 -5.79 -11.11 2.10
C SER A 36 -7.26 -11.48 1.90
N HIS A 37 -7.83 -11.08 0.77
CA HIS A 37 -9.19 -11.46 0.37
C HIS A 37 -9.27 -12.96 0.04
N GLU A 38 -8.32 -13.49 -0.73
CA GLU A 38 -8.24 -14.92 -1.07
C GLU A 38 -8.10 -15.82 0.17
N THR A 39 -7.40 -15.34 1.20
CA THR A 39 -7.22 -16.05 2.47
C THR A 39 -8.37 -15.83 3.47
N CYS A 40 -9.42 -15.10 3.07
CA CYS A 40 -10.59 -14.79 3.88
C CYS A 40 -10.26 -14.09 5.21
N PHE A 41 -9.23 -13.24 5.24
CA PHE A 41 -8.98 -12.42 6.43
C PHE A 41 -10.08 -11.38 6.60
N ASN A 42 -10.68 -11.33 7.81
CA ASN A 42 -11.71 -10.36 8.14
C ASN A 42 -11.09 -9.01 8.55
N ILE A 43 -10.70 -8.22 7.55
CA ILE A 43 -10.11 -6.89 7.74
C ILE A 43 -11.22 -5.84 7.80
N SER A 44 -11.40 -5.21 8.96
CA SER A 44 -12.38 -4.13 9.16
C SER A 44 -11.81 -2.76 8.83
N ASP A 45 -10.54 -2.54 9.17
CA ASP A 45 -9.92 -1.23 9.15
C ASP A 45 -8.49 -1.29 8.59
N VAL A 46 -8.14 -0.29 7.79
CA VAL A 46 -6.79 -0.08 7.24
C VAL A 46 -6.32 1.31 7.64
N ILE A 47 -5.26 1.37 8.45
CA ILE A 47 -4.72 2.62 8.98
C ILE A 47 -3.46 3.00 8.19
N SER A 48 -3.33 4.28 7.83
CA SER A 48 -2.15 4.80 7.12
C SER A 48 -1.62 6.06 7.78
N ALA A 49 -0.33 6.35 7.58
CA ALA A 49 0.25 7.64 7.98
C ALA A 49 -0.39 8.79 7.17
N PRO A 50 -0.45 10.02 7.70
CA PRO A 50 -1.07 11.17 7.04
C PRO A 50 -0.19 11.71 5.90
N SER A 51 0.08 10.88 4.90
CA SER A 51 0.81 11.24 3.68
C SER A 51 0.11 10.66 2.46
N ILE A 52 0.08 11.43 1.37
CA ILE A 52 -0.60 11.05 0.12
C ILE A 52 -0.14 9.67 -0.37
N ARG A 53 1.16 9.36 -0.26
CA ARG A 53 1.72 8.06 -0.67
C ARG A 53 1.19 6.90 0.19
N CYS A 54 1.06 7.11 1.50
CA CYS A 54 0.54 6.08 2.41
C CYS A 54 -0.96 5.88 2.22
N ILE A 55 -1.71 6.97 2.00
CA ILE A 55 -3.14 6.92 1.70
C ILE A 55 -3.38 6.17 0.39
N ALA A 56 -2.62 6.49 -0.66
CA ALA A 56 -2.77 5.82 -1.95
C ALA A 56 -2.42 4.32 -1.87
N ALA A 57 -1.37 3.95 -1.13
CA ALA A 57 -1.07 2.54 -0.88
C ALA A 57 -2.19 1.84 -0.10
N ALA A 58 -2.75 2.47 0.95
CA ALA A 58 -3.88 1.91 1.69
C ALA A 58 -5.12 1.75 0.80
N GLN A 59 -5.43 2.73 -0.05
CA GLN A 59 -6.49 2.61 -1.03
C GLN A 59 -6.26 1.48 -2.03
N SER A 60 -5.01 1.28 -2.49
CA SER A 60 -4.68 0.16 -3.37
C SER A 60 -4.80 -1.21 -2.70
N PHE A 61 -4.63 -1.31 -1.38
CA PHE A 61 -4.84 -2.54 -0.62
C PHE A 61 -6.31 -2.94 -0.51
N ILE A 62 -7.21 -1.96 -0.45
CA ILE A 62 -8.66 -2.18 -0.28
C ILE A 62 -9.36 -2.49 -1.63
N LYS A 63 -8.73 -2.14 -2.75
CA LYS A 63 -9.25 -2.41 -4.10
C LYS A 63 -9.16 -3.88 -4.46
#